data_AF-A0A2G4GHJ4-F1
#
_entry.id   AF-A0A2G4GHJ4-F1
#
_cell.length_a   1.000
_cell.length_b   1.000
_cell.length_c   1.000
_cell.angle_alpha   90.00
_cell.angle_beta   90.00
_cell.angle_gamma   90.00
#
_symmetry.space_group_name_H-M   'P 1'
#
loop_
_entity.id
_entity.type
_entity.pdbx_description
1 polymer ?
#
loop_
_entity_poly.entity_id
_entity_poly.type
_entity_poly.pdbx_seq_one_letter_code
_entity_poly.pdbx_strand_id
1 'polypeptide(L)' 'MEAIKELVKIGLRSSVFASWIARAELESSSLVSLPLGTRKLRRHWGVAHLKGLRLPLAEETFFGL' A
#
# COMPACT_ATOMS: atom_id res chain seq x y z
N MET A 1 -5.07 -5.41 -8.36
CA MET A 1 -5.79 -4.12 -8.32
C MET A 1 -5.53 -3.24 -9.56
N GLU A 2 -4.78 -3.71 -10.55
CA GLU A 2 -4.42 -2.92 -11.75
C GLU A 2 -5.60 -2.42 -12.57
N ALA A 3 -6.62 -3.25 -12.79
CA ALA A 3 -7.78 -2.86 -13.60
C ALA A 3 -8.48 -1.58 -13.10
N ILE A 4 -8.59 -1.40 -11.79
CA ILE A 4 -9.23 -0.20 -11.22
C ILE A 4 -8.37 1.04 -11.49
N LYS A 5 -7.03 0.92 -11.46
CA LYS A 5 -6.13 2.05 -11.76
C LYS A 5 -6.27 2.49 -13.22
N GLU A 6 -6.36 1.56 -14.16
CA GLU A 6 -6.53 1.88 -15.58
C GLU A 6 -7.87 2.58 -15.85
N LEU A 7 -8.95 2.16 -15.20
CA LEU A 7 -10.25 2.86 -15.29
C LEU A 7 -10.18 4.31 -14.77
N VAL A 8 -9.35 4.57 -13.74
CA VAL A 8 -9.15 5.93 -13.22
C VAL A 8 -8.31 6.76 -14.19
N LYS A 9 -7.27 6.19 -14.79
CA LYS A 9 -6.40 6.87 -15.76
C LYS A 9 -7.15 7.33 -17.01
N ILE A 10 -8.14 6.55 -17.47
CA ILE A 10 -9.01 6.96 -18.59
C ILE A 10 -10.11 7.96 -18.20
N GLY A 11 -10.11 8.45 -16.94
CA GLY A 11 -11.03 9.47 -16.48
C GLY A 11 -12.47 8.98 -16.23
N LEU A 12 -12.71 7.67 -16.15
CA LEU A 12 -14.06 7.13 -16.00
C LEU A 12 -14.65 7.48 -14.62
N ARG A 13 -13.84 7.34 -13.55
CA ARG A 13 -14.21 7.64 -12.15
C ARG A 13 -12.97 7.93 -11.29
N SER A 14 -13.17 8.57 -10.14
CA SER A 14 -12.20 8.62 -9.03
C SER A 14 -12.35 7.41 -8.11
N SER A 15 -11.26 6.96 -7.50
CA SER A 15 -11.26 5.84 -6.53
C SER A 15 -10.36 6.10 -5.33
N VAL A 16 -10.58 5.36 -4.24
CA VAL A 16 -9.80 5.46 -3.00
C VAL A 16 -8.83 4.29 -2.90
N PHE A 17 -7.54 4.60 -2.86
CA PHE A 17 -6.46 3.62 -2.74
C PHE A 17 -5.59 3.91 -1.52
N ALA A 18 -4.91 2.88 -1.02
CA ALA A 18 -3.75 3.11 -0.18
C ALA A 18 -2.62 3.66 -1.05
N SER A 19 -1.94 4.72 -0.59
CA SER A 19 -0.95 5.47 -1.39
C SER A 19 0.16 4.59 -1.96
N TRP A 20 0.56 3.53 -1.23
CA TRP A 20 1.61 2.61 -1.68
C TRP A 20 1.20 1.75 -2.88
N ILE A 21 -0.10 1.49 -3.09
CA ILE A 21 -0.61 0.69 -4.22
C ILE A 21 -0.52 1.49 -5.54
N ALA A 22 -0.67 2.81 -5.46
CA ALA A 22 -0.61 3.72 -6.60
C ALA A 22 0.71 4.49 -6.67
N ARG A 23 1.76 4.02 -5.99
CA ARG A 23 3.02 4.77 -5.83
C ARG A 23 3.66 5.10 -7.17
N ALA A 24 3.76 4.12 -8.06
CA ALA A 24 4.34 4.31 -9.39
C ALA A 24 3.54 5.32 -10.22
N GLU A 25 2.21 5.31 -10.13
CA GLU A 25 1.34 6.25 -10.84
C GLU A 25 1.46 7.68 -10.29
N LEU A 26 1.60 7.81 -8.97
CA LEU A 26 1.83 9.10 -8.32
C LEU A 26 3.22 9.66 -8.64
N GLU A 27 4.26 8.82 -8.66
CA GLU A 27 5.63 9.20 -9.01
C GLU A 27 5.75 9.58 -10.50
N SER A 28 5.08 8.84 -11.39
CA SER A 28 5.01 9.15 -12.82
C SER A 28 4.03 10.27 -13.17
N SER A 29 3.30 10.83 -12.20
CA SER A 29 2.24 11.82 -12.41
C SER A 29 1.11 11.36 -13.36
N SER A 30 0.96 10.06 -13.58
CA SER A 30 -0.16 9.49 -14.36
C SER A 30 -1.46 9.45 -13.55
N LEU A 31 -1.37 9.54 -12.22
CA LEU A 31 -2.49 9.79 -11.32
C LEU A 31 -2.10 10.89 -10.31
N VAL A 32 -3.11 11.55 -9.75
CA VAL A 32 -2.93 12.53 -8.66
C VAL A 32 -3.68 12.10 -7.41
N SER A 33 -3.14 12.44 -6.24
CA SER A 33 -3.80 12.18 -4.96
C SER A 33 -4.66 13.37 -4.54
N LEU A 34 -5.90 13.10 -4.14
CA LEU A 34 -6.82 14.10 -3.59
C LEU A 34 -6.99 13.90 -2.07
N PRO A 35 -7.15 14.98 -1.29
CA PRO A 35 -7.29 14.88 0.16
C PRO A 35 -8.64 14.24 0.55
N LEU A 36 -8.60 13.09 1.23
CA LEU A 36 -9.78 12.34 1.72
C LEU A 36 -10.45 12.93 2.98
N GLY A 37 -10.30 14.23 3.24
CA GLY A 37 -10.87 14.88 4.43
C GLY A 37 -10.25 14.45 5.76
N THR A 38 -10.94 14.75 6.86
CA THR A 38 -10.43 14.63 8.24
C THR A 38 -10.47 13.22 8.82
N ARG A 39 -11.31 12.33 8.28
CA ARG A 39 -11.51 10.95 8.78
C ARG A 39 -10.94 9.90 7.83
N LYS A 40 -9.62 9.91 7.64
CA LYS A 40 -8.92 8.90 6.83
C LYS A 40 -8.83 7.58 7.57
N LEU A 41 -9.04 6.48 6.85
CA LEU A 41 -8.85 5.13 7.39
C LEU A 41 -7.35 4.87 7.63
N ARG A 42 -6.97 4.80 8.91
CA ARG A 42 -5.62 4.40 9.33
C ARG A 42 -5.53 2.88 9.36
N ARG A 43 -4.47 2.33 8.76
CA ARG A 43 -4.20 0.89 8.73
C ARG A 43 -2.83 0.65 9.35
N HIS A 44 -2.75 -0.28 10.28
CA HIS A 44 -1.48 -0.77 10.82
C HIS A 44 -1.12 -2.05 10.10
N TRP A 45 0.11 -2.12 9.60
CA TRP A 45 0.69 -3.33 9.04
C TRP A 45 1.67 -3.90 10.05
N GLY A 46 1.74 -5.21 10.13
CA GLY A 46 2.67 -5.92 10.98
C GLY A 46 3.12 -7.18 10.28
N VAL A 47 4.27 -7.69 10.72
CA VAL A 47 4.76 -9.01 10.33
C VAL A 47 4.42 -9.97 11.45
N ALA A 48 3.91 -11.15 11.11
CA ALA A 48 3.55 -12.18 12.08
C ALA A 48 4.43 -13.42 11.85
N HIS A 49 4.86 -14.05 12.94
CA HIS A 49 5.56 -15.33 12.92
C HIS A 49 4.92 -16.31 13.90
N LEU A 50 5.19 -17.60 13.73
CA LEU A 50 4.66 -18.61 14.64
C LEU A 50 5.32 -18.47 16.01
N LYS A 51 4.48 -18.35 17.05
CA LYS A 51 4.94 -18.27 18.43
C LYS A 51 5.65 -19.56 18.83
N GLY A 52 6.84 -19.43 19.42
CA GLY A 52 7.63 -20.57 19.93
C GLY A 52 8.62 -21.16 18.92
N LEU A 53 8.60 -20.71 17.67
CA LEU A 53 9.72 -20.97 16.75
C LEU A 53 10.81 -19.93 16.97
N ARG A 54 12.05 -20.42 17.10
CA ARG A 54 13.23 -19.55 16.98
C ARG A 54 13.38 -19.17 15.52
N LEU A 55 13.36 -17.88 15.25
CA LEU A 55 13.54 -17.37 13.89
C LEU A 55 14.96 -17.74 13.41
N PRO A 56 15.11 -18.35 12.22
CA PRO A 56 16.41 -18.48 11.58
C PRO A 56 17.04 -17.10 11.37
N LEU A 57 18.37 -17.04 11.27
CA LEU A 57 19.10 -15.78 11.04
C LEU A 57 18.56 -14.98 9.85
N ALA A 58 18.14 -15.66 8.78
CA ALA A 58 17.56 -15.02 7.60
C ALA A 58 16.23 -14.32 7.90
N GLU A 59 15.40 -14.92 8.75
CA GLU A 59 14.13 -14.31 9.17
C GLU A 59 14.39 -13.15 10.13
N GLU A 60 15.26 -13.32 11.14
CA GLU A 60 15.68 -12.23 12.05
C GLU A 60 16.18 -11.00 11.26
N THR A 61 17.03 -11.26 10.25
CA THR A 61 17.53 -10.21 9.35
C THR A 61 16.39 -9.56 8.54
N PHE A 62 15.40 -10.32 8.09
CA PHE A 62 14.23 -9.79 7.38
C PHE A 62 13.35 -8.90 8.28
N PHE A 63 13.19 -9.25 9.56
CA PHE A 63 12.51 -8.39 10.54
C PHE A 63 13.30 -7.12 10.85
N GLY A 64 14.60 -7.11 10.59
CA GLY A 64 15.51 -6.02 10.99
C GLY A 64 15.81 -6.02 12.49
N LEU A 65 15.79 -7.21 13.11
CA LEU A 65 16.17 -7.44 14.51
C LEU A 65 17.67 -7.75 14.64
#